data_AF-G9K6D9-F1
#
_entry.id   AF-G9K6D9-F1
#
_cell.length_a   1.000
_cell.length_b   1.000
_cell.length_c   1.000
_cell.angle_alpha   90.00
_cell.angle_beta   90.00
_cell.angle_gamma   90.00
#
_symmetry.space_group_name_H-M   'P 1'
#
loop_
_entity.id
_entity.type
_entity.pdbx_description
1 polymer ?
#
loop_
_entity_poly.entity_id
_entity_poly.type
_entity_poly.pdbx_seq_one_letter_code
_entity_poly.pdbx_strand_id
1 'polypeptide(L)'
;VVFVIDVSGSMYGRKMEQTKDALLKILEDVKQEDYLNFILFSGDVTTWKDNLVQATPENIEQARTFVKNIREQGMTNINDALLRAISMLNKAREEHRVPERSTSIVIMLTDGDANVGESRPEKIQENVRNA
;
A
#
# COMPACT_ATOMS: atom_id res chain seq x y z
N VAL A 1 -3.71 0.09 8.93
CA VAL A 1 -3.50 0.97 7.75
C VAL A 1 -2.83 0.17 6.64
N VAL A 2 -3.18 0.35 5.37
CA VAL A 2 -2.44 -0.22 4.23
C VAL A 2 -2.01 0.92 3.32
N PHE A 3 -0.72 1.00 3.02
CA PHE A 3 -0.16 1.97 2.08
C PHE A 3 -0.06 1.34 0.70
N VAL A 4 -0.67 1.97 -0.30
CA VAL A 4 -0.71 1.51 -1.69
C VAL A 4 0.09 2.50 -2.53
N ILE A 5 1.28 2.09 -2.98
CA ILE A 5 2.30 2.98 -3.52
C ILE A 5 2.54 2.64 -4.98
N ASP A 6 2.38 3.66 -5.82
CA ASP A 6 2.73 3.58 -7.23
C ASP A 6 4.24 3.51 -7.39
N VAL A 7 4.71 2.48 -8.09
CA VAL A 7 6.10 2.28 -8.47
C VAL A 7 6.27 2.22 -9.98
N SER A 8 5.33 2.79 -10.74
CA SER A 8 5.42 2.90 -12.19
C SER A 8 6.59 3.78 -12.63
N GLY A 9 6.97 3.67 -13.90
CA GLY A 9 8.09 4.43 -14.45
C GLY A 9 7.95 5.96 -14.36
N SER A 10 6.74 6.51 -14.25
CA SER A 10 6.51 7.96 -14.09
C SER A 10 7.00 8.51 -12.75
N MET A 11 7.12 7.64 -11.75
CA MET A 11 7.63 7.97 -10.42
C MET A 11 9.16 8.17 -10.38
N TYR A 12 9.87 7.91 -11.49
CA TYR A 12 11.33 8.01 -11.56
C TYR A 12 11.90 9.35 -11.04
N GLY A 13 13.03 9.26 -10.34
CA GLY A 13 13.77 10.40 -9.82
C GLY A 13 13.10 11.01 -8.57
N ARG A 14 12.89 12.33 -8.60
CA ARG A 14 12.51 13.11 -7.41
C ARG A 14 11.20 12.64 -6.76
N LYS A 15 10.21 12.18 -7.54
CA LYS A 15 8.91 11.73 -7.00
C LYS A 15 9.07 10.48 -6.14
N MET A 16 9.85 9.52 -6.59
CA MET A 16 10.17 8.31 -5.82
C MET A 16 11.00 8.66 -4.56
N GLU A 17 11.99 9.55 -4.67
CA GLU A 17 12.76 10.02 -3.51
C GLU A 17 11.85 10.65 -2.45
N GLN A 18 10.99 11.59 -2.84
CA GLN A 18 10.04 12.25 -1.93
C GLN A 18 9.03 11.26 -1.34
N THR A 19 8.58 10.28 -2.12
CA THR A 19 7.66 9.24 -1.65
C THR A 19 8.34 8.38 -0.57
N LYS A 20 9.59 7.95 -0.80
CA LYS A 20 10.36 7.19 0.18
C LYS A 20 10.58 7.99 1.46
N ASP A 21 10.98 9.26 1.35
CA ASP A 21 11.20 10.13 2.50
C ASP A 21 9.91 10.32 3.33
N ALA A 22 8.78 10.54 2.66
CA ALA A 22 7.48 10.66 3.33
C ALA A 22 7.07 9.36 4.04
N LEU A 23 7.25 8.20 3.40
CA LEU A 23 6.95 6.90 4.01
C LEU A 23 7.86 6.61 5.21
N LEU A 24 9.15 6.94 5.10
CA LEU A 24 10.09 6.81 6.21
C LEU A 24 9.71 7.72 7.38
N LYS A 25 9.24 8.94 7.09
CA LYS A 25 8.76 9.86 8.13
C LYS A 25 7.49 9.37 8.81
N ILE A 26 6.54 8.84 8.03
CA ILE A 26 5.33 8.22 8.59
C ILE A 26 5.69 7.06 9.52
N LEU A 27 6.63 6.20 9.12
CA LEU A 27 7.09 5.08 9.95
C LEU A 27 7.72 5.50 11.28
N GLU A 28 8.18 6.74 11.43
CA GLU A 28 8.69 7.27 12.71
C GLU A 28 7.56 7.65 13.68
N ASP A 29 6.39 8.02 13.15
CA ASP A 29 5.25 8.52 13.93
C ASP A 29 4.18 7.44 14.19
N VAL A 30 4.30 6.26 13.58
CA VAL A 30 3.39 5.13 13.79
C VAL A 30 3.55 4.58 15.20
N LYS A 31 2.43 4.28 15.87
CA LYS A 31 2.43 3.71 17.22
C LYS A 31 2.52 2.20 17.17
N GLN A 32 3.12 1.59 18.19
CA GLN A 32 3.29 0.13 18.28
C GLN A 32 1.96 -0.66 18.32
N GLU A 33 0.87 0.00 18.70
CA GLU A 33 -0.50 -0.55 18.68
C GLU A 33 -1.13 -0.59 17.28
N ASP A 34 -0.53 0.11 16.31
CA ASP A 34 -0.99 0.12 14.93
C ASP A 34 -0.54 -1.12 14.15
N TYR A 35 -1.34 -1.47 13.16
CA TYR A 35 -1.05 -2.54 12.21
C TYR A 35 -0.92 -1.93 10.82
N LEU A 36 0.15 -2.28 10.12
CA LEU A 36 0.46 -1.72 8.81
C LEU A 36 0.91 -2.76 7.80
N ASN A 37 0.81 -2.39 6.52
CA ASN A 37 1.47 -3.10 5.43
C ASN A 37 1.67 -2.17 4.23
N PHE A 38 2.53 -2.57 3.30
CA PHE A 38 2.80 -1.88 2.04
C PHE A 38 2.43 -2.76 0.85
N ILE A 39 1.75 -2.15 -0.11
CA ILE A 39 1.43 -2.71 -1.41
C ILE A 39 2.10 -1.80 -2.44
N LEU A 40 2.99 -2.36 -3.24
CA LEU A 40 3.58 -1.67 -4.37
C LEU A 40 2.86 -2.12 -5.62
N PHE A 41 2.46 -1.17 -6.46
CA PHE A 41 1.81 -1.49 -7.71
C PHE A 41 2.50 -0.79 -8.87
N SER A 42 2.65 -1.55 -9.95
CA SER A 42 2.95 -1.03 -11.27
C SER A 42 2.13 -1.80 -12.30
N GLY A 43 2.73 -2.53 -13.24
CA GLY A 43 2.00 -3.52 -14.04
C GLY A 43 1.49 -4.68 -13.17
N ASP A 44 2.30 -5.06 -12.17
CA ASP A 44 1.99 -6.10 -11.19
C ASP A 44 1.76 -5.50 -9.80
N VAL A 45 1.10 -6.26 -8.93
CA VAL A 45 0.85 -5.89 -7.53
C VAL A 45 1.70 -6.79 -6.63
N THR A 46 2.55 -6.16 -5.80
CA THR A 46 3.42 -6.86 -4.85
C THR A 46 3.19 -6.34 -3.44
N THR A 47 3.34 -7.21 -2.45
CA THR A 47 3.09 -6.87 -1.03
C THR A 47 4.35 -7.11 -0.21
N TRP A 48 4.64 -6.22 0.74
CA TRP A 48 5.79 -6.40 1.64
C TRP A 48 5.65 -7.67 2.51
N LYS A 49 4.47 -7.85 3.09
CA LYS A 49 4.07 -9.04 3.86
C LYS A 49 2.70 -9.53 3.38
N ASP A 50 2.38 -10.80 3.58
CA ASP A 50 1.09 -11.36 3.16
C ASP A 50 -0.10 -10.85 3.97
N ASN A 51 0.13 -10.40 5.20
CA ASN A 51 -0.90 -9.95 6.12
C ASN A 51 -0.44 -8.68 6.84
N LEU A 52 -1.38 -7.94 7.43
CA LEU A 52 -1.06 -6.81 8.31
C LEU A 52 -0.09 -7.26 9.41
N VAL A 53 0.92 -6.44 9.66
CA VAL A 53 1.88 -6.66 10.75
C VAL A 53 1.78 -5.54 11.77
N GLN A 54 1.92 -5.88 13.04
CA GLN A 54 1.98 -4.89 14.12
C GLN A 54 3.26 -4.06 13.99
N ALA A 55 3.19 -2.76 14.27
CA ALA A 55 4.28 -1.81 14.22
C ALA A 55 5.30 -1.97 15.38
N THR A 56 5.79 -3.18 15.62
CA THR A 56 6.88 -3.41 16.57
C THR A 56 8.18 -2.77 16.06
N PRO A 57 9.14 -2.42 16.95
CA PRO A 57 10.42 -1.85 16.53
C PRO A 57 11.12 -2.67 15.44
N GLU A 58 11.07 -4.00 15.53
CA GLU A 58 11.67 -4.92 14.56
C GLU A 58 10.95 -4.86 13.20
N ASN A 59 9.62 -4.80 13.20
CA ASN A 59 8.84 -4.69 11.98
C ASN A 59 8.99 -3.31 11.34
N ILE A 60 9.11 -2.25 12.12
CA ILE A 60 9.39 -0.90 11.63
C ILE A 60 10.76 -0.86 10.94
N GLU A 61 11.81 -1.44 11.54
CA GLU A 61 13.12 -1.49 10.89
C GLU A 61 13.13 -2.32 9.59
N GLN A 62 12.39 -3.44 9.56
CA GLN A 62 12.17 -4.20 8.32
C GLN A 62 11.39 -3.39 7.28
N ALA A 63 10.35 -2.65 7.70
CA ALA A 63 9.58 -1.78 6.82
C ALA A 63 10.44 -0.65 6.23
N ARG A 64 11.29 -0.01 7.04
CA ARG A 64 12.22 1.02 6.58
C ARG A 64 13.19 0.46 5.54
N THR A 65 13.69 -0.75 5.76
CA THR A 65 14.55 -1.45 4.80
C THR A 65 13.81 -1.75 3.51
N PHE A 66 12.55 -2.19 3.59
CA PHE A 66 11.70 -2.41 2.41
C PHE A 66 11.49 -1.12 1.62
N VAL A 67 11.08 -0.03 2.28
CA VAL A 67 10.81 1.28 1.66
C VAL A 67 12.05 1.83 0.94
N LYS A 68 13.24 1.76 1.57
CA LYS A 68 14.50 2.22 0.95
C LYS A 68 14.81 1.46 -0.35
N ASN A 69 14.47 0.18 -0.41
CA ASN A 69 14.75 -0.71 -1.54
C ASN A 69 13.67 -0.71 -2.63
N ILE A 70 12.60 0.09 -2.48
CA ILE A 70 11.59 0.25 -3.55
C ILE A 70 12.29 0.75 -4.82
N ARG A 71 11.94 0.16 -5.97
CA ARG A 71 12.43 0.59 -7.28
C ARG A 71 11.24 0.78 -8.21
N GLU A 72 11.29 1.84 -8.97
CA GLU A 72 10.36 2.11 -10.05
C GLU A 72 10.54 1.12 -11.20
N GLN A 73 9.43 0.64 -11.75
CA GLN A 73 9.39 -0.25 -12.90
C GLN A 73 7.99 -0.33 -13.48
N GLY A 74 7.90 -0.44 -14.80
CA GLY A 74 6.67 -0.87 -15.47
C GLY A 74 5.55 0.17 -15.52
N MET A 75 4.33 -0.35 -15.62
CA MET A 75 3.07 0.36 -15.89
C MET A 75 2.29 0.63 -14.58
N THR A 76 0.95 0.80 -14.61
CA THR A 76 0.13 1.32 -13.50
C THR A 76 -1.23 0.57 -13.42
N ASN A 77 -1.36 -0.35 -12.46
CA ASN A 77 -2.55 -1.16 -12.19
C ASN A 77 -3.19 -0.76 -10.85
N ILE A 78 -3.99 0.30 -10.88
CA ILE A 78 -4.64 0.89 -9.70
C ILE A 78 -5.72 -0.05 -9.13
N ASN A 79 -6.53 -0.65 -10.01
CA ASN A 79 -7.68 -1.46 -9.61
C ASN A 79 -7.26 -2.61 -8.69
N ASP A 80 -6.32 -3.43 -9.14
CA ASP A 80 -5.94 -4.64 -8.42
C ASP A 80 -5.19 -4.30 -7.13
N ALA A 81 -4.44 -3.19 -7.12
CA ALA A 81 -3.76 -2.70 -5.94
C ALA A 81 -4.74 -2.32 -4.83
N LEU A 82 -5.82 -1.60 -5.17
CA LEU A 82 -6.87 -1.21 -4.22
C LEU A 82 -7.67 -2.43 -3.75
N LEU A 83 -8.06 -3.31 -4.66
CA LEU A 83 -8.77 -4.55 -4.29
C LEU A 83 -7.92 -5.44 -3.36
N ARG A 84 -6.61 -5.53 -3.61
CA ARG A 84 -5.68 -6.24 -2.73
C ARG A 84 -5.58 -5.60 -1.35
N ALA A 85 -5.57 -4.28 -1.26
CA ALA A 85 -5.56 -3.55 0.01
C ALA A 85 -6.82 -3.82 0.84
N ILE A 86 -7.99 -3.75 0.20
CA ILE A 86 -9.28 -3.99 0.84
C ILE A 86 -9.39 -5.45 1.30
N SER A 87 -9.04 -6.40 0.43
CA SER A 87 -9.01 -7.83 0.77
C SER A 87 -8.09 -8.12 1.96
N MET A 88 -6.91 -7.48 2.03
CA MET A 88 -6.00 -7.63 3.16
C MET A 88 -6.58 -7.10 4.48
N LEU A 89 -7.26 -5.95 4.44
CA LEU A 89 -7.92 -5.38 5.60
C LEU A 89 -9.12 -6.23 6.07
N ASN A 90 -9.95 -6.69 5.14
CA ASN A 90 -11.10 -7.57 5.42
C ASN A 90 -10.64 -8.89 6.04
N LYS A 91 -9.64 -9.55 5.43
CA LYS A 91 -9.05 -10.79 5.96
C LYS A 91 -8.51 -10.61 7.38
N ALA A 92 -7.80 -9.52 7.66
CA ALA A 92 -7.24 -9.27 8.98
C ALA A 92 -8.34 -9.12 10.06
N ARG A 93 -9.48 -8.52 9.69
CA ARG A 93 -10.65 -8.39 10.55
C ARG A 93 -11.37 -9.73 10.76
N GLU A 94 -11.65 -10.47 9.68
CA GLU A 94 -12.33 -11.77 9.72
C GLU A 94 -11.55 -12.80 10.54
N GLU A 95 -10.22 -12.81 10.39
CA GLU A 95 -9.32 -13.71 11.11
C GLU A 95 -8.93 -13.19 12.51
N HIS A 96 -9.55 -12.10 12.98
CA HIS A 96 -9.30 -11.50 14.30
C HIS A 96 -7.81 -11.21 14.57
N ARG A 97 -7.05 -10.85 13.53
CA ARG A 97 -5.61 -10.51 13.62
C ARG A 97 -5.37 -9.08 14.10
N VAL A 98 -6.41 -8.27 14.09
CA VAL A 98 -6.43 -6.89 14.61
C VAL A 98 -7.52 -6.76 15.67
N PRO A 99 -7.38 -5.84 16.64
CA PRO A 99 -8.43 -5.59 17.64
C PRO A 99 -9.79 -5.24 16.99
N GLU A 100 -10.91 -5.68 17.56
CA GLU A 100 -12.25 -5.45 16.99
C GLU A 100 -12.61 -3.98 16.79
N ARG A 101 -12.07 -3.08 17.63
CA ARG A 101 -12.29 -1.63 17.54
C ARG A 101 -11.29 -0.89 16.65
N SER A 102 -10.56 -1.61 15.80
CA SER A 102 -9.58 -1.00 14.89
C SER A 102 -10.26 -0.25 13.75
N THR A 103 -9.69 0.89 13.36
CA THR A 103 -10.12 1.61 12.14
C THR A 103 -9.24 1.19 10.96
N SER A 104 -9.89 0.68 9.92
CA SER A 104 -9.22 0.32 8.67
C SER A 104 -9.10 1.54 7.75
N ILE A 105 -7.88 1.82 7.29
CA ILE A 105 -7.58 2.95 6.40
C ILE A 105 -6.67 2.44 5.28
N VAL A 106 -7.02 2.78 4.03
CA VAL A 106 -6.15 2.63 2.85
C VAL A 106 -5.66 4.01 2.46
N ILE A 107 -4.35 4.17 2.31
CA ILE A 107 -3.73 5.40 1.81
C ILE A 107 -3.04 5.03 0.50
N MET A 108 -3.53 5.59 -0.61
CA MET A 108 -2.99 5.35 -1.93
C MET A 108 -2.25 6.60 -2.44
N LEU A 109 -1.09 6.40 -3.06
CA LEU A 109 -0.29 7.45 -3.68
C LEU A 109 0.08 7.05 -5.11
N THR A 110 -0.23 7.91 -6.08
CA THR A 110 0.06 7.74 -7.51
C THR A 110 0.29 9.08 -8.17
N ASP A 111 1.09 9.10 -9.24
CA ASP A 111 1.33 10.28 -10.07
C ASP A 111 0.79 10.14 -11.51
N GLY A 112 0.02 9.08 -11.79
CA GLY A 112 -0.47 8.75 -13.12
C GLY A 112 -1.83 8.05 -13.13
N ASP A 113 -2.35 7.84 -14.33
CA ASP A 113 -3.62 7.15 -14.55
C ASP A 113 -3.43 5.64 -14.71
N ALA A 114 -4.49 4.89 -14.40
CA ALA A 114 -4.52 3.44 -14.62
C ALA A 114 -4.34 3.11 -16.12
N ASN A 115 -3.35 2.28 -16.44
CA ASN A 115 -3.01 1.90 -17.81
C ASN A 115 -2.84 0.37 -17.99
N VAL A 116 -2.92 -0.40 -16.89
CA VAL A 116 -2.96 -1.88 -16.88
C VAL A 116 -4.16 -2.35 -16.07
N GLY A 117 -4.77 -3.44 -16.51
CA GLY A 117 -5.97 -3.98 -15.88
C GLY A 117 -7.22 -3.15 -16.23
N GLU A 118 -8.08 -2.93 -15.25
CA GLU A 118 -9.22 -2.02 -15.40
C GLU A 118 -8.73 -0.56 -15.31
N SER A 119 -8.93 0.20 -16.39
CA SER A 119 -8.48 1.59 -16.52
C SER A 119 -9.62 2.60 -16.48
N ARG A 120 -10.89 2.16 -16.50
CA ARG A 120 -12.05 3.06 -16.48
C ARG A 120 -12.31 3.55 -15.05
N PRO A 121 -12.19 4.86 -14.76
CA PRO A 121 -12.34 5.38 -13.40
C PRO A 121 -13.66 5.00 -12.74
N GLU A 122 -14.76 5.04 -13.49
CA GLU A 122 -16.09 4.65 -12.99
C GLU A 122 -16.14 3.18 -12.53
N LYS A 123 -15.48 2.29 -13.30
CA LYS A 123 -15.48 0.87 -12.96
C LYS A 123 -14.57 0.58 -11.79
N ILE A 124 -13.42 1.25 -11.70
CA ILE A 124 -12.53 1.18 -10.53
C ILE A 124 -13.28 1.63 -9.28
N GLN A 125 -14.00 2.76 -9.34
CA GLN A 125 -14.80 3.25 -8.21
C GLN A 125 -15.90 2.27 -7.79
N GLU A 126 -16.59 1.65 -8.76
CA GLU A 126 -17.59 0.61 -8.49
C GLU A 126 -16.96 -0.62 -7.82
N ASN A 127 -15.85 -1.12 -8.36
CA ASN A 127 -15.13 -2.27 -7.82
C ASN A 127 -14.66 -2.02 -6.39
N VAL A 128 -14.07 -0.85 -6.13
CA VAL A 128 -13.59 -0.43 -4.80
C VAL A 128 -14.75 -0.29 -3.80
N ARG A 129 -15.91 0.19 -4.25
CA ARG A 129 -17.10 0.32 -3.38
C ARG A 129 -17.72 -1.03 -3.01
N ASN A 130 -17.60 -2.01 -3.89
CA ASN A 130 -18.23 -3.33 -3.74
C ASN A 130 -17.31 -4.39 -3.11
N ALA A 131 -16.05 -4.07 -2.85
CA ALA A 131 -15.05 -4.94 -2.22
C ALA A 131 -15.12 -4.91 -0.69
#